data_AF-A0AAW2F8X0-F1
#
_entry.id   AF-A0AAW2F8X0-F1
#
_cell.length_a   1.000
_cell.length_b   1.000
_cell.length_c   1.000
_cell.angle_alpha   90.00
_cell.angle_beta   90.00
_cell.angle_gamma   90.00
#
_symmetry.space_group_name_H-M   'P 1'
#
loop_
_entity.id
_entity.type
_entity.pdbx_description
1 polymer ?
#
loop_
_entity_poly.entity_id
_entity_poly.type
_entity_poly.pdbx_seq_one_letter_code
_entity_poly.pdbx_strand_id
1 'polypeptide(L)'
;MKAVEVGAQEWHETQMKLRAQRDAMRAHAERTDPRNLLSRARADNVDIEIDHGHDKDRRTYDYHVSPERPPIVGYTGHIPGAKGEVALSKRYAQAARKGLERVQREREERLSRTSDMDAVQRVLDNAYLDEMGHTRA
;
A
#
# COMPACT_ATOMS: atom_id res chain seq x y z
N MET A 1 60.81 9.73 8.81
CA MET A 1 59.44 9.18 8.75
C MET A 1 58.40 10.05 9.45
N LYS A 2 58.73 10.78 10.53
CA LYS A 2 57.79 11.68 11.23
C LYS A 2 57.04 12.70 10.35
N ALA A 3 57.69 13.27 9.32
CA ALA A 3 57.04 14.24 8.42
C ALA A 3 55.91 13.64 7.57
N VAL A 4 56.00 12.34 7.23
CA VAL A 4 54.97 11.64 6.45
C VAL A 4 53.76 11.34 7.33
N GLU A 5 53.99 10.97 8.59
CA GLU A 5 52.93 10.73 9.58
C GLU A 5 52.16 12.00 9.92
N VAL A 6 52.88 13.11 10.12
CA VAL A 6 52.26 14.44 10.35
C VAL A 6 51.44 14.88 9.14
N GLY A 7 51.98 14.74 7.92
CA GLY A 7 51.25 15.07 6.70
C GLY A 7 50.00 14.20 6.47
N ALA A 8 50.06 12.91 6.83
CA ALA A 8 48.91 12.02 6.74
C ALA A 8 47.81 12.39 7.75
N GLN A 9 48.19 12.82 8.95
CA GLN A 9 47.27 13.28 9.98
C GLN A 9 46.59 14.61 9.58
N GLU A 10 47.35 15.57 9.08
CA GLU A 10 46.82 16.84 8.53
C GLU A 10 45.87 16.60 7.34
N TRP A 11 46.22 15.66 6.45
CA TRP A 11 45.34 15.26 5.35
C TRP A 11 44.03 14.63 5.85
N HIS A 12 44.10 13.77 6.86
CA HIS A 12 42.89 13.16 7.43
C HIS A 12 41.98 14.20 8.09
N GLU A 13 42.54 15.14 8.85
CA GLU A 13 41.80 16.21 9.49
C GLU A 13 41.14 17.16 8.48
N THR A 14 41.85 17.50 7.41
CA THR A 14 41.29 18.31 6.31
C THR A 14 40.16 17.56 5.59
N GLN A 15 40.30 16.26 5.33
CA GLN A 15 39.22 15.45 4.76
C GLN A 15 37.99 15.37 5.69
N MET A 16 38.20 15.24 7.01
CA MET A 16 37.10 15.25 7.97
C MET A 16 36.35 16.59 7.98
N LYS A 17 37.08 17.71 7.96
CA LYS A 17 36.48 19.06 7.89
C LYS A 17 35.64 19.24 6.62
N LEU A 18 36.15 18.81 5.46
CA LEU A 18 35.43 18.90 4.19
C LEU A 18 34.15 18.05 4.19
N ARG A 19 34.19 16.84 4.76
CA ARG A 19 33.00 15.99 4.91
C ARG A 19 31.97 16.64 5.81
N ALA A 20 32.38 17.14 6.98
CA ALA A 20 31.49 17.84 7.91
C ALA A 20 30.82 19.07 7.27
N GLN A 21 31.59 19.86 6.51
CA GLN A 21 31.07 21.03 5.81
C GLN A 21 30.05 20.65 4.73
N ARG A 22 30.34 19.60 3.94
CA ARG A 22 29.41 19.07 2.93
C ARG A 22 28.11 18.58 3.57
N ASP A 23 28.21 17.82 4.65
CA ASP A 23 27.05 17.24 5.31
C ASP A 23 26.19 18.33 5.98
N ALA A 24 26.80 19.38 6.54
CA ALA A 24 26.10 20.57 7.03
C ALA A 24 25.38 21.32 5.90
N MET A 25 26.01 21.49 4.74
CA MET A 25 25.41 22.14 3.57
C MET A 25 24.23 21.34 3.01
N ARG A 26 24.36 20.00 2.96
CA ARG A 26 23.27 19.09 2.59
C ARG A 26 22.09 19.22 3.56
N ALA A 27 22.34 19.16 4.86
CA ALA A 27 21.29 19.28 5.88
C ALA A 27 20.58 20.64 5.81
N HIS A 28 21.31 21.73 5.52
CA HIS A 28 20.73 23.05 5.31
C HIS A 28 19.84 23.09 4.05
N ALA A 29 20.30 22.52 2.94
CA ALA A 29 19.52 22.45 1.71
C ALA A 29 18.23 21.63 1.90
N GLU A 30 18.32 20.48 2.57
CA GLU A 30 17.15 19.63 2.89
C GLU A 30 16.13 20.32 3.80
N ARG A 31 16.59 21.18 4.73
CA ARG A 31 15.69 22.00 5.59
C ARG A 31 15.01 23.15 4.85
N THR A 32 15.63 23.66 3.79
CA THR A 32 15.17 24.85 3.07
C THR A 32 14.31 24.50 1.86
N ASP A 33 14.35 23.24 1.39
CA ASP A 33 13.53 22.78 0.28
C ASP A 33 12.03 22.77 0.65
N PRO A 34 11.18 23.57 -0.04
CA PRO A 34 9.74 23.62 0.24
C PRO A 34 9.01 22.30 -0.02
N ARG A 35 9.62 21.34 -0.73
CA ARG A 35 9.05 20.02 -0.98
C ARG A 35 9.37 19.00 0.12
N ASN A 36 10.29 19.31 1.03
CA ASN A 36 10.71 18.41 2.08
C ASN A 36 10.03 18.73 3.41
N LEU A 37 8.74 18.38 3.50
CA LEU A 37 7.88 18.66 4.65
C LEU A 37 8.32 17.96 5.95
N LEU A 38 9.10 16.87 5.84
CA LEU A 38 9.54 16.06 6.98
C LEU A 38 10.81 16.62 7.67
N SER A 39 11.68 17.30 6.91
CA SER A 39 12.96 17.83 7.43
C SER A 39 12.82 19.15 8.18
N ARG A 40 11.66 19.80 8.08
CA ARG A 40 11.38 21.04 8.80
C ARG A 40 10.86 20.70 10.20
N ALA A 41 11.79 20.45 11.13
CA ALA A 41 11.51 20.49 12.56
C ALA A 41 11.11 21.93 12.93
N ARG A 42 9.82 22.21 12.77
CA ARG A 42 9.18 23.48 13.07
C ARG A 42 8.98 23.58 14.59
N ALA A 43 9.55 24.62 15.20
CA ALA A 43 9.30 24.95 16.61
C ALA A 43 7.84 25.41 16.84
N ASP A 44 7.10 25.66 15.76
CA ASP A 44 5.68 26.01 15.71
C ASP A 44 4.76 24.79 15.48
N ASN A 45 5.22 23.55 15.74
CA ASN A 45 4.33 22.39 15.87
C ASN A 45 3.48 22.50 17.17
N VAL A 46 2.72 23.57 17.27
CA VAL A 46 1.47 23.64 18.03
C VAL A 46 0.60 22.56 17.43
N ASP A 47 0.18 21.59 18.23
CA ASP A 47 -0.86 20.60 17.97
C ASP A 47 -1.40 20.65 16.54
N ILE A 48 -0.65 20.06 15.60
CA ILE A 48 -1.31 19.63 14.38
C ILE A 48 -2.09 18.41 14.85
N GLU A 49 -3.26 18.65 15.44
CA GLU A 49 -4.32 17.66 15.45
C GLU A 49 -4.40 17.20 14.01
N ILE A 50 -3.87 16.00 13.78
CA ILE A 50 -4.11 15.30 12.54
C ILE A 50 -5.59 15.01 12.62
N ASP A 51 -6.39 15.91 12.04
CA ASP A 51 -7.82 15.72 11.91
C ASP A 51 -8.00 14.40 11.18
N HIS A 52 -8.34 13.36 11.94
CA HIS A 52 -8.64 12.05 11.41
C HIS A 52 -9.95 12.06 10.62
N GLY A 53 -10.57 13.23 10.44
CA GLY A 53 -11.77 13.42 9.64
C GLY A 53 -12.84 12.50 10.16
N HIS A 54 -13.18 12.64 11.44
CA HIS A 54 -14.36 12.00 12.01
C HIS A 54 -15.63 12.82 11.74
N ASP A 55 -15.59 13.67 10.72
CA ASP A 55 -16.76 14.28 10.13
C ASP A 55 -17.58 13.22 9.40
N LYS A 56 -18.80 13.03 9.91
CA LYS A 56 -19.82 12.11 9.40
C LYS A 56 -20.30 12.44 7.98
N ASP A 57 -19.81 13.53 7.38
CA ASP A 57 -20.09 14.01 6.03
C ASP A 57 -18.88 13.91 5.07
N ARG A 58 -17.85 13.14 5.43
CA ARG A 58 -16.85 12.73 4.45
C ARG A 58 -17.57 11.82 3.45
N ARG A 59 -18.05 12.40 2.33
CA ARG A 59 -18.42 11.67 1.11
C ARG A 59 -17.43 10.55 1.03
N THR A 60 -17.89 9.33 1.31
CA THR A 60 -17.02 8.18 1.48
C THR A 60 -16.24 8.16 0.20
N TYR A 61 -14.97 8.57 0.24
CA TYR A 61 -14.15 8.46 -0.93
C TYR A 61 -14.13 6.97 -1.13
N ASP A 62 -14.81 6.56 -2.18
CA ASP A 62 -15.03 5.18 -2.50
C ASP A 62 -13.71 4.63 -3.03
N TYR A 63 -12.72 4.60 -2.15
CA TYR A 63 -11.40 4.02 -2.36
C TYR A 63 -11.59 2.52 -2.25
N HIS A 64 -12.36 1.98 -3.20
CA HIS A 64 -12.37 0.57 -3.49
C HIS A 64 -10.94 0.19 -3.88
N VAL A 65 -10.31 -0.57 -2.99
CA VAL A 65 -9.00 -1.18 -3.24
C VAL A 65 -9.20 -2.18 -4.38
N SER A 66 -8.66 -1.84 -5.55
CA SER A 66 -8.75 -2.65 -6.77
C SER A 66 -7.36 -2.88 -7.36
N PRO A 67 -7.20 -3.83 -8.29
CA PRO A 67 -5.94 -4.00 -9.01
C PRO A 67 -5.42 -2.73 -9.70
N GLU A 68 -6.33 -1.92 -10.24
CA GLU A 68 -6.05 -0.65 -10.91
C GLU A 68 -5.66 0.45 -9.92
N ARG A 69 -6.11 0.32 -8.68
CA ARG A 69 -5.84 1.24 -7.57
C ARG A 69 -5.31 0.44 -6.36
N PRO A 70 -4.09 -0.13 -6.45
CA PRO A 70 -3.52 -0.90 -5.35
C PRO A 70 -3.27 0.00 -4.14
N PRO A 71 -3.16 -0.56 -2.92
CA PRO A 71 -2.93 0.22 -1.71
C PRO A 71 -1.64 1.06 -1.79
N ILE A 72 -1.57 2.07 -0.94
CA ILE A 72 -0.45 3.01 -0.88
C ILE A 72 0.89 2.30 -0.66
N VAL A 73 1.94 2.84 -1.26
CA VAL A 73 3.31 2.41 -0.98
C VAL A 73 3.65 2.71 0.48
N GLY A 74 4.20 1.71 1.18
CA GLY A 74 4.51 1.81 2.62
C GLY A 74 3.50 1.13 3.55
N TYR A 75 2.36 0.66 3.04
CA TYR A 75 1.48 -0.22 3.82
C TYR A 75 2.19 -1.55 4.14
N THR A 76 2.28 -1.89 5.42
CA THR A 76 2.96 -3.10 5.92
C THR A 76 2.01 -4.22 6.33
N GLY A 77 0.69 -3.99 6.25
CA GLY A 77 -0.32 -5.00 6.59
C GLY A 77 -0.50 -6.07 5.51
N HIS A 78 -1.48 -6.95 5.74
CA HIS A 78 -1.78 -8.07 4.85
C HIS A 78 -2.39 -7.61 3.51
N ILE A 79 -1.92 -8.21 2.40
CA ILE A 79 -2.53 -8.09 1.06
C ILE A 79 -3.31 -9.38 0.76
N PRO A 80 -4.64 -9.33 0.60
CA PRO A 80 -5.44 -10.47 0.19
C PRO A 80 -4.99 -11.08 -1.14
N GLY A 81 -4.92 -12.41 -1.22
CA GLY A 81 -4.57 -13.14 -2.44
C GLY A 81 -3.09 -13.09 -2.85
N ALA A 82 -2.28 -12.22 -2.25
CA ALA A 82 -0.84 -12.19 -2.47
C ALA A 82 -0.18 -13.40 -1.82
N LYS A 83 0.49 -14.23 -2.63
CA LYS A 83 1.31 -15.34 -2.15
C LYS A 83 2.69 -14.84 -1.74
N GLY A 84 3.30 -15.47 -0.73
CA GLY A 84 4.63 -15.10 -0.21
C GLY A 84 5.72 -15.01 -1.28
N GLU A 85 5.64 -15.84 -2.33
CA GLU A 85 6.57 -15.81 -3.47
C GLU A 85 6.54 -14.48 -4.25
N VAL A 86 5.38 -13.84 -4.34
CA VAL A 86 5.20 -12.55 -5.03
C VAL A 86 5.70 -11.40 -4.16
N ALA A 87 5.66 -11.55 -2.83
CA ALA A 87 6.07 -10.53 -1.86
C ALA A 87 7.60 -10.40 -1.72
N LEU A 88 8.36 -11.48 -1.95
CA LEU A 88 9.81 -11.50 -1.72
C LEU A 88 10.63 -10.91 -2.88
N SER A 89 10.10 -10.92 -4.10
CA SER A 89 10.84 -10.54 -5.32
C SER A 89 10.28 -9.31 -6.05
N LYS A 90 9.13 -8.77 -5.61
CA LYS A 90 8.43 -7.68 -6.31
C LYS A 90 8.16 -6.48 -5.41
N ARG A 91 8.02 -5.31 -6.04
CA ARG A 91 7.57 -4.09 -5.36
C ARG A 91 6.15 -4.30 -4.82
N TYR A 92 5.88 -3.73 -3.64
CA TYR A 92 4.58 -3.81 -2.96
C TYR A 92 3.38 -3.61 -3.91
N ALA A 93 3.40 -2.55 -4.73
CA ALA A 93 2.32 -2.24 -5.67
C ALA A 93 2.02 -3.38 -6.66
N GLN A 94 3.05 -4.11 -7.12
CA GLN A 94 2.88 -5.25 -8.02
C GLN A 94 2.33 -6.48 -7.31
N ALA A 95 2.75 -6.71 -6.07
CA ALA A 95 2.21 -7.79 -5.24
C ALA A 95 0.74 -7.54 -4.90
N ALA A 96 0.41 -6.29 -4.55
CA ALA A 96 -0.95 -5.84 -4.29
C ALA A 96 -1.86 -6.02 -5.49
N ARG A 97 -1.44 -5.52 -6.66
CA ARG A 97 -2.20 -5.67 -7.90
C ARG A 97 -2.51 -7.15 -8.20
N LYS A 98 -1.50 -8.02 -8.19
CA LYS A 98 -1.69 -9.46 -8.45
C LYS A 98 -2.56 -10.16 -7.40
N GLY A 99 -2.41 -9.80 -6.13
CA GLY A 99 -3.22 -10.34 -5.04
C GLY A 99 -4.69 -10.01 -5.24
N LEU A 100 -4.98 -8.74 -5.53
CA LEU A 100 -6.34 -8.24 -5.76
C LEU A 100 -6.96 -8.83 -7.03
N GLU A 101 -6.20 -8.97 -8.13
CA GLU A 101 -6.69 -9.61 -9.38
C GLU A 101 -7.16 -11.04 -9.10
N ARG A 102 -6.41 -11.77 -8.28
CA ARG A 102 -6.78 -13.13 -7.89
C ARG A 102 -8.05 -13.18 -7.05
N VAL A 103 -8.20 -12.24 -6.12
CA VAL A 103 -9.39 -12.15 -5.27
C VAL A 103 -10.63 -11.77 -6.08
N GLN A 104 -10.50 -10.88 -7.06
CA GLN A 104 -11.60 -10.54 -7.96
C GLN A 104 -12.07 -11.75 -8.74
N ARG A 105 -11.14 -12.49 -9.36
CA ARG A 105 -11.48 -13.71 -10.10
C ARG A 105 -12.16 -14.76 -9.22
N GLU A 106 -11.65 -14.97 -8.00
CA GLU A 106 -12.28 -15.91 -7.05
C GLU A 106 -13.70 -15.49 -6.67
N ARG A 107 -13.95 -14.18 -6.54
CA ARG A 107 -15.29 -13.65 -6.28
C ARG A 107 -16.22 -13.85 -7.47
N GLU A 108 -15.74 -13.62 -8.69
CA GLU A 108 -16.50 -13.84 -9.92
C GLU A 108 -16.85 -15.33 -10.10
N GLU A 109 -15.91 -16.24 -9.84
CA GLU A 109 -16.15 -17.69 -9.87
C GLU A 109 -17.18 -18.15 -8.83
N ARG A 110 -17.19 -17.54 -7.64
CA ARG A 110 -18.21 -17.82 -6.62
C ARG A 110 -19.58 -17.28 -7.03
N LEU A 111 -19.60 -16.10 -7.65
CA LEU A 111 -20.84 -15.50 -8.15
C LEU A 111 -21.44 -16.32 -9.30
N SER A 112 -20.61 -16.76 -10.25
CA SER A 112 -21.08 -17.59 -11.36
C SER A 112 -21.63 -18.92 -10.84
N ARG A 113 -20.94 -19.57 -9.91
CA ARG A 113 -21.40 -20.84 -9.32
C ARG A 113 -22.71 -20.70 -8.54
N THR A 114 -22.92 -19.59 -7.84
CA THR A 114 -24.19 -19.34 -7.14
C THR A 114 -25.32 -19.06 -8.12
N SER A 115 -25.06 -18.30 -9.19
CA SER A 115 -26.01 -18.11 -10.30
C SER A 115 -26.39 -19.43 -10.97
N ASP A 116 -25.42 -20.32 -11.21
CA ASP A 116 -25.67 -21.64 -11.80
C ASP A 116 -26.53 -22.51 -10.89
N MET A 117 -26.25 -22.51 -9.58
CA MET A 117 -27.07 -23.26 -8.60
C MET A 117 -28.51 -22.72 -8.54
N ASP A 118 -28.70 -21.41 -8.60
CA ASP A 118 -30.04 -20.79 -8.65
C ASP A 118 -30.79 -21.20 -9.93
N ALA A 119 -30.09 -21.25 -11.07
CA ALA A 119 -30.66 -21.73 -12.32
C ALA A 119 -31.06 -23.22 -12.26
N VAL A 120 -30.21 -24.08 -11.68
CA VAL A 120 -30.54 -25.51 -11.46
C VAL A 120 -31.75 -25.65 -10.54
N GLN A 121 -31.81 -24.90 -9.45
CA GLN A 121 -32.93 -24.93 -8.52
C GLN A 121 -34.25 -24.55 -9.21
N ARG A 122 -34.26 -23.49 -10.01
CA ARG A 122 -35.44 -23.10 -10.81
C ARG A 122 -35.89 -24.19 -11.77
N VAL A 123 -34.96 -24.91 -12.41
CA VAL A 123 -35.32 -26.02 -13.29
C VAL A 123 -35.94 -27.18 -12.50
N LEU A 124 -35.38 -27.51 -11.34
CA LEU A 124 -35.90 -28.56 -10.46
C LEU A 124 -37.29 -28.20 -9.90
N ASP A 125 -37.50 -26.95 -9.51
CA ASP A 125 -38.80 -26.49 -9.01
C ASP A 125 -39.89 -26.54 -10.10
N ASN A 126 -39.53 -26.23 -11.36
CA ASN A 126 -40.43 -26.37 -12.51
C ASN A 126 -40.69 -27.84 -12.91
N ALA A 127 -39.71 -28.72 -12.73
CA ALA A 127 -39.82 -30.14 -13.06
C ALA A 127 -40.46 -30.98 -11.95
N TYR A 128 -40.62 -30.41 -10.74
CA TYR A 128 -41.27 -31.06 -9.63
C TYR A 128 -42.77 -31.23 -9.91
N LEU A 129 -43.22 -32.47 -9.92
CA LEU A 129 -44.63 -32.85 -9.96
C LEU A 129 -44.94 -33.61 -8.67
N ASP A 130 -45.96 -33.18 -7.93
CA ASP A 130 -46.45 -33.94 -6.78
C ASP A 130 -47.16 -35.23 -7.24
N GLU A 131 -47.53 -36.11 -6.31
CA GLU A 131 -48.25 -37.36 -6.61
C GLU A 131 -49.62 -37.13 -7.31
N MET A 132 -50.09 -35.87 -7.35
CA MET A 132 -51.31 -35.42 -8.01
C MET A 132 -51.05 -34.60 -9.29
N GLY A 133 -49.78 -34.50 -9.76
CA GLY A 133 -49.40 -33.84 -11.01
C GLY A 133 -49.31 -32.30 -10.95
N HIS A 134 -49.26 -31.69 -9.77
CA HIS A 134 -49.14 -30.24 -9.64
C HIS A 134 -47.70 -29.78 -9.57
N THR A 135 -47.37 -28.66 -10.23
CA THR A 135 -46.08 -27.97 -10.06
C THR A 135 -46.09 -27.11 -8.80
N ARG A 136 -44.93 -26.95 -8.15
CA ARG A 136 -44.78 -25.98 -7.05
C ARG A 136 -44.89 -24.56 -7.63
N ALA A 137 -46.03 -23.92 -7.42
CA ALA A 137 -46.25 -22.51 -7.71
C ALA A 137 -45.46 -21.63 -6.73
#